data_AF-A0A8T2AIF1-F1
#
_entry.id   AF-A0A8T2AIF1-F1
#
_cell.length_a   1.000
_cell.length_b   1.000
_cell.length_c   1.000
_cell.angle_alpha   90.00
_cell.angle_beta   90.00
_cell.angle_gamma   90.00
#
_symmetry.space_group_name_H-M   'P 1'
#
loop_
_entity.id
_entity.type
_entity.pdbx_description
1 polymer ?
#
loop_
_entity_poly.entity_id
_entity_poly.type
_entity_poly.pdbx_seq_one_letter_code
_entity_poly.pdbx_strand_id
1 'polypeptide(L)'
;MTKKKVKLDLESDNIVDMIHRHADFSDKLINLVPARIYLSDDDKEKKWFQGLRKEEKVNAKREKIENLKKAKRYRLDPEKSVLTTLDLQKQKLEKEKEKFGIKLMFLGLQEDDTFEKMRERRLQKNKRKRDSCLNVVEEVVKDLTYGYIKIGDDDEEGLKKDPKKGDFVAKKHSWKAAISRAAGIKIRDDPKRLKQRIRKEKNRREKNAEKWKERVEVQQKVRVEKQQKRSENITNRIQ
;
A
#
# COMPACT_ATOMS: atom_id res chain seq x y z
N MET A 1 37.45 14.27 79.43
CA MET A 1 37.44 13.19 78.41
C MET A 1 36.30 13.44 77.40
N THR A 2 36.49 14.29 76.39
CA THR A 2 35.46 14.62 75.39
C THR A 2 35.76 13.95 74.04
N LYS A 3 35.00 12.91 73.68
CA LYS A 3 35.15 12.22 72.40
C LYS A 3 34.54 13.06 71.26
N LYS A 4 35.38 13.64 70.41
CA LYS A 4 34.95 14.40 69.21
C LYS A 4 34.55 13.40 68.12
N LYS A 5 33.27 13.30 67.76
CA LYS A 5 32.83 12.55 66.58
C LYS A 5 33.28 13.30 65.33
N VAL A 6 34.15 12.68 64.52
CA VAL A 6 34.45 13.12 63.16
C VAL A 6 33.40 12.51 62.24
N LYS A 7 32.82 13.32 61.34
CA LYS A 7 31.81 12.92 60.38
C LYS A 7 32.49 12.80 59.01
N LEU A 8 32.33 11.65 58.36
CA LEU A 8 32.95 11.35 57.06
C LEU A 8 31.94 11.64 55.94
N ASP A 9 31.97 12.86 55.41
CA ASP A 9 31.09 13.33 54.34
C ASP A 9 31.89 13.67 53.06
N LEU A 10 32.76 12.75 52.57
CA LEU A 10 33.72 13.02 51.48
C LEU A 10 33.64 12.09 50.25
N GLU A 11 32.74 11.09 50.24
CA GLU A 11 32.64 10.11 49.14
C GLU A 11 31.49 10.37 48.16
N SER A 12 30.43 11.09 48.58
CA SER A 12 29.25 11.37 47.73
C SER A 12 29.59 12.20 46.50
N ASP A 13 30.37 13.26 46.68
CA ASP A 13 30.50 14.32 45.69
C ASP A 13 31.33 13.85 44.49
N ASN A 14 32.34 13.00 44.75
CA ASN A 14 33.11 12.32 43.71
C ASN A 14 32.26 11.39 42.83
N ILE A 15 31.25 10.71 43.40
CA ILE A 15 30.35 9.82 42.65
C ILE A 15 29.42 10.66 41.77
N VAL A 16 28.88 11.76 42.32
CA VAL A 16 28.02 12.69 41.57
C VAL A 16 28.79 13.31 40.40
N ASP A 17 30.02 13.78 40.61
CA ASP A 17 30.87 14.32 39.53
C ASP A 17 31.26 13.25 38.50
N MET A 18 31.40 11.99 38.89
CA MET A 18 31.67 10.89 37.98
C MET A 18 30.45 10.60 37.09
N ILE A 19 29.25 10.58 37.67
CA ILE A 19 27.99 10.38 36.93
C ILE A 19 27.77 11.49 35.90
N HIS A 20 27.99 12.76 36.26
CA HIS A 20 27.90 13.88 35.32
C HIS A 20 28.91 13.73 34.16
N ARG A 21 30.17 13.38 34.45
CA ARG A 21 31.19 13.11 33.41
C ARG A 21 30.81 11.96 32.48
N HIS A 22 30.14 10.91 32.98
CA HIS A 22 29.64 9.81 32.14
C HIS A 22 28.40 10.18 31.32
N ALA A 23 27.52 11.04 31.84
CA ALA A 23 26.41 11.60 31.07
C ALA A 23 26.91 12.47 29.91
N ASP A 24 27.80 13.42 30.18
CA ASP A 24 28.45 14.28 29.18
C ASP A 24 29.18 13.48 28.09
N PHE A 25 29.81 12.36 28.47
CA PHE A 25 30.46 11.45 27.52
C PHE A 25 29.45 10.73 26.64
N SER A 26 28.34 10.25 27.22
CA SER A 26 27.28 9.54 26.51
C SER A 26 26.57 10.44 25.49
N ASP A 27 26.29 11.70 25.84
CA ASP A 27 25.71 12.67 24.91
C ASP A 27 26.66 12.99 23.74
N LYS A 28 27.97 13.03 23.97
CA LYS A 28 28.98 13.17 22.91
C LYS A 28 29.01 11.96 21.97
N LEU A 29 28.80 10.73 22.48
CA LEU A 29 28.69 9.53 21.64
C LEU A 29 27.45 9.56 20.75
N ILE A 30 26.31 10.01 21.26
CA ILE A 30 25.06 10.12 20.47
C ILE A 30 25.26 11.08 19.29
N ASN A 31 25.93 12.21 19.54
CA ASN A 31 26.24 13.20 18.50
C ASN A 31 27.23 12.71 17.41
N LEU A 32 27.96 11.62 17.67
CA LEU A 32 28.87 11.01 16.69
C LEU A 32 28.10 10.25 15.58
N VAL A 33 26.86 9.85 15.86
CA VAL A 33 25.96 9.21 14.89
C VAL A 33 25.18 10.31 14.15
N PRO A 34 25.31 10.45 12.82
CA PRO A 34 24.62 11.49 12.07
C PRO A 34 23.10 11.44 12.28
N ALA A 35 22.48 12.57 12.58
CA ALA A 35 21.03 12.69 12.85
C ALA A 35 20.14 12.07 11.74
N ARG A 36 20.66 11.99 10.50
CA ARG A 36 20.02 11.29 9.36
C ARG A 36 19.76 9.79 9.59
N ILE A 37 20.46 9.15 10.52
CA ILE A 37 20.24 7.72 10.86
C ILE A 37 19.01 7.55 11.78
N TYR A 38 18.66 8.58 12.56
CA TYR A 38 17.52 8.57 13.49
C TYR A 38 16.28 9.31 12.96
N LEU A 39 16.44 10.32 12.11
CA LEU A 39 15.32 10.95 11.40
C LEU A 39 15.04 10.19 10.10
N SER A 40 13.89 9.52 10.02
CA SER A 40 13.36 9.01 8.75
C SER A 40 13.21 10.12 7.73
N ASP A 41 13.80 9.96 6.54
CA ASP A 41 13.67 10.90 5.41
C ASP A 41 12.23 10.95 4.81
N ASP A 42 11.25 10.24 5.41
CA ASP A 42 9.85 10.07 4.96
C ASP A 42 9.10 11.39 4.67
N ASP A 43 9.42 12.46 5.41
CA ASP A 43 8.84 13.80 5.22
C ASP A 43 9.22 14.43 3.87
N LYS A 44 10.31 13.98 3.23
CA LYS A 44 10.76 14.48 1.93
C LYS A 44 10.06 13.79 0.76
N GLU A 45 9.73 12.51 0.87
CA GLU A 45 9.06 11.76 -0.20
C GLU A 45 7.56 12.10 -0.30
N LYS A 46 6.88 12.28 0.84
CA LYS A 46 5.44 12.59 0.87
C LYS A 46 5.19 14.07 1.11
N LYS A 47 5.67 14.90 0.17
CA LYS A 47 5.37 16.34 0.05
C LYS A 47 3.89 16.58 -0.34
N TRP A 48 2.96 16.12 0.50
CA TRP A 48 1.56 16.53 0.47
C TRP A 48 1.55 18.05 0.66
N PHE A 49 0.66 18.76 -0.03
CA PHE A 49 0.58 20.21 0.02
C PHE A 49 0.15 20.79 1.41
N GLN A 50 0.21 20.04 2.51
CA GLN A 50 0.10 20.66 3.84
C GLN A 50 1.40 21.43 4.14
N GLY A 51 1.34 22.45 5.00
CA GLY A 51 2.52 23.26 5.37
C GLY A 51 2.95 24.33 4.37
N LEU A 52 3.00 24.05 3.06
CA LEU A 52 3.52 25.02 2.06
C LEU A 52 2.72 26.34 2.00
N ARG A 53 3.39 27.45 1.67
CA ARG A 53 2.76 28.78 1.48
C ARG A 53 1.78 28.75 0.31
N LYS A 54 0.80 29.67 0.28
CA LYS A 54 -0.25 29.70 -0.77
C LYS A 54 0.33 29.81 -2.18
N GLU A 55 1.40 30.58 -2.38
CA GLU A 55 2.09 30.74 -3.66
C GLU A 55 2.83 29.46 -4.09
N GLU A 56 3.62 28.86 -3.20
CA GLU A 56 4.35 27.60 -3.47
C GLU A 56 3.40 26.46 -3.86
N LYS A 57 2.23 26.39 -3.19
CA LYS A 57 1.13 25.49 -3.54
C LYS A 57 0.60 25.71 -4.95
N VAL A 58 0.59 26.95 -5.44
CA VAL A 58 0.19 27.28 -6.82
C VAL A 58 1.30 26.93 -7.80
N ASN A 59 2.56 27.25 -7.48
CA ASN A 59 3.71 26.96 -8.34
C ASN A 59 3.91 25.46 -8.56
N ALA A 60 3.97 24.67 -7.49
CA ALA A 60 4.09 23.20 -7.59
C ALA A 60 2.85 22.54 -8.25
N LYS A 61 1.67 23.19 -8.22
CA LYS A 61 0.52 22.77 -9.05
C LYS A 61 0.69 23.14 -10.53
N ARG A 62 1.22 24.33 -10.85
CA ARG A 62 1.54 24.73 -12.23
C ARG A 62 2.57 23.79 -12.84
N GLU A 63 3.69 23.54 -12.16
CA GLU A 63 4.73 22.59 -12.57
C GLU A 63 4.14 21.20 -12.87
N LYS A 64 3.28 20.68 -11.99
CA LYS A 64 2.60 19.39 -12.23
C LYS A 64 1.70 19.40 -13.46
N ILE A 65 0.99 20.50 -13.71
CA ILE A 65 0.14 20.67 -14.91
C ILE A 65 1.00 20.83 -16.17
N GLU A 66 2.11 21.55 -16.11
CA GLU A 66 3.05 21.74 -17.22
C GLU A 66 3.79 20.45 -17.57
N ASN A 67 4.25 19.69 -16.58
CA ASN A 67 4.81 18.37 -16.79
C ASN A 67 3.79 17.41 -17.43
N LEU A 68 2.51 17.47 -17.02
CA LEU A 68 1.44 16.71 -17.66
C LEU A 68 1.16 17.18 -19.10
N LYS A 69 1.19 18.49 -19.38
CA LYS A 69 1.07 19.05 -20.74
C LYS A 69 2.26 18.62 -21.61
N LYS A 70 3.49 18.69 -21.10
CA LYS A 70 4.73 18.28 -21.77
C LYS A 70 4.73 16.79 -22.08
N ALA A 71 4.29 15.95 -21.15
CA ALA A 71 4.12 14.50 -21.37
C ALA A 71 3.01 14.18 -22.39
N LYS A 72 1.94 14.98 -22.46
CA LYS A 72 0.90 14.84 -23.50
C LYS A 72 1.40 15.28 -24.88
N ARG A 73 2.14 16.39 -24.97
CA ARG A 73 2.79 16.85 -26.21
C ARG A 73 3.79 15.81 -26.71
N TYR A 74 4.69 15.32 -25.85
CA TYR A 74 5.67 14.27 -26.18
C TYR A 74 5.05 13.02 -26.83
N ARG A 75 3.82 12.64 -26.45
CA ARG A 75 3.08 11.50 -27.04
C ARG A 75 2.47 11.78 -28.42
N LEU A 76 2.36 13.04 -28.81
CA LEU A 76 1.78 13.52 -30.06
C LEU A 76 2.83 14.18 -30.98
N ASP A 77 4.05 14.43 -30.49
CA ASP A 77 5.19 14.91 -31.27
C ASP A 77 5.67 13.79 -32.22
N PRO A 78 5.55 13.92 -33.55
CA PRO A 78 5.88 12.85 -34.49
C PRO A 78 7.34 12.40 -34.36
N GLU A 79 8.28 13.35 -34.27
CA GLU A 79 9.73 13.09 -34.12
C GLU A 79 10.10 12.18 -32.92
N LYS A 80 9.32 12.25 -31.81
CA LYS A 80 9.54 11.40 -30.63
C LYS A 80 8.77 10.08 -30.71
N SER A 81 7.73 10.00 -31.53
CA SER A 81 7.02 8.76 -31.83
C SER A 81 7.78 7.87 -32.82
N VAL A 82 8.71 8.44 -33.58
CA VAL A 82 9.63 7.72 -34.50
C VAL A 82 10.67 6.88 -33.74
N LEU A 83 10.92 7.13 -32.44
CA LEU A 83 11.77 6.25 -31.63
C LEU A 83 11.14 4.86 -31.51
N THR A 84 11.77 3.88 -32.14
CA THR A 84 11.33 2.48 -32.08
C THR A 84 11.51 1.94 -30.66
N THR A 85 10.78 0.89 -30.29
CA THR A 85 10.97 0.17 -29.02
C THR A 85 12.42 -0.28 -28.80
N LEU A 86 13.13 -0.58 -29.89
CA LEU A 86 14.55 -0.93 -29.93
C LEU A 86 15.44 0.28 -29.56
N ASP A 87 15.15 1.46 -30.09
CA ASP A 87 15.90 2.70 -29.81
C ASP A 87 15.67 3.17 -28.37
N LEU A 88 14.46 2.98 -27.84
CA LEU A 88 14.14 3.18 -26.43
C LEU A 88 14.87 2.21 -25.49
N GLN A 89 15.23 1.00 -25.97
CA GLN A 89 16.07 0.05 -25.22
C GLN A 89 17.55 0.43 -25.31
N LYS A 90 18.05 0.81 -26.48
CA LYS A 90 19.42 1.33 -26.69
C LYS A 90 19.69 2.56 -25.80
N GLN A 91 18.82 3.57 -25.84
CA GLN A 91 18.97 4.75 -24.97
C GLN A 91 18.95 4.42 -23.47
N LYS A 92 18.21 3.39 -23.04
CA LYS A 92 18.22 2.96 -21.63
C LYS A 92 19.54 2.30 -21.27
N LEU A 93 20.04 1.41 -22.12
CA LEU A 93 21.34 0.77 -21.95
C LEU A 93 22.49 1.78 -21.97
N GLU A 94 22.46 2.79 -22.84
CA GLU A 94 23.42 3.88 -22.87
C GLU A 94 23.37 4.71 -21.58
N LYS A 95 22.17 5.13 -21.15
CA LYS A 95 22.00 5.85 -19.88
C LYS A 95 22.37 5.03 -18.65
N GLU A 96 22.24 3.70 -18.68
CA GLU A 96 22.71 2.82 -17.61
C GLU A 96 24.23 2.64 -17.66
N LYS A 97 24.84 2.51 -18.84
CA LYS A 97 26.31 2.50 -19.02
C LYS A 97 26.95 3.80 -18.52
N GLU A 98 26.39 4.96 -18.87
CA GLU A 98 26.83 6.26 -18.37
C GLU A 98 26.66 6.39 -16.85
N LYS A 99 25.51 5.97 -16.30
CA LYS A 99 25.23 6.08 -14.86
C LYS A 99 26.05 5.15 -13.98
N PHE A 100 26.38 3.95 -14.46
CA PHE A 100 27.12 2.97 -13.68
C PHE A 100 28.62 2.96 -13.97
N GLY A 101 29.09 3.58 -15.05
CA GLY A 101 30.52 3.85 -15.29
C GLY A 101 31.43 2.61 -15.31
N ILE A 102 30.87 1.41 -15.47
CA ILE A 102 31.57 0.14 -15.25
C ILE A 102 31.46 -0.78 -16.47
N LYS A 103 32.64 -1.30 -16.81
CA LYS A 103 33.00 -2.29 -17.84
C LYS A 103 32.05 -3.51 -17.86
N LEU A 104 31.80 -4.05 -19.06
CA LEU A 104 31.01 -5.26 -19.29
C LEU A 104 31.37 -6.39 -18.30
N MET A 105 30.40 -6.84 -17.51
CA MET A 105 30.44 -8.12 -16.77
C MET A 105 29.33 -9.07 -17.24
N PHE A 106 28.96 -9.00 -18.53
CA PHE A 106 27.96 -9.87 -19.15
C PHE A 106 28.65 -11.00 -19.97
N LEU A 107 29.42 -11.85 -19.28
CA LEU A 107 30.16 -12.96 -19.87
C LEU A 107 30.08 -14.22 -19.00
N GLY A 108 28.89 -14.47 -18.44
CA GLY A 108 28.64 -15.53 -17.45
C GLY A 108 27.20 -16.01 -17.35
N LEU A 109 26.36 -15.80 -18.38
CA LEU A 109 25.02 -16.40 -18.45
C LEU A 109 24.89 -17.31 -19.67
N GLN A 110 25.25 -18.55 -19.38
CA GLN A 110 25.07 -19.79 -20.12
C GLN A 110 23.80 -19.83 -20.97
N GLU A 111 23.97 -20.17 -22.25
CA GLU A 111 22.95 -20.18 -23.30
C GLU A 111 21.96 -21.36 -23.14
N ASP A 112 21.02 -21.28 -22.20
CA ASP A 112 20.07 -22.40 -22.00
C ASP A 112 18.67 -22.04 -21.45
N ASP A 113 18.29 -20.75 -21.48
CA ASP A 113 16.96 -20.26 -21.13
C ASP A 113 16.07 -20.08 -22.39
N THR A 114 15.70 -21.19 -23.03
CA THR A 114 14.67 -21.18 -24.07
C THR A 114 13.34 -20.63 -23.55
N PHE A 115 12.63 -19.86 -24.37
CA PHE A 115 11.38 -19.16 -24.01
C PHE A 115 10.34 -20.08 -23.34
N GLU A 116 10.27 -21.34 -23.79
CA GLU A 116 9.33 -22.32 -23.26
C GLU A 116 9.68 -22.77 -21.83
N LYS A 117 10.96 -22.99 -21.49
CA LYS A 117 11.39 -23.20 -20.10
C LYS A 117 11.00 -22.02 -19.21
N MET A 118 11.10 -20.78 -19.72
CA MET A 118 10.69 -19.58 -18.97
C MET A 118 9.16 -19.51 -18.77
N ARG A 119 8.39 -19.95 -19.78
CA ARG A 119 6.93 -20.04 -19.75
C ARG A 119 6.44 -21.08 -18.73
N GLU A 120 7.04 -22.27 -18.71
CA GLU A 120 6.80 -23.31 -17.72
C GLU A 120 7.14 -22.86 -16.30
N ARG A 121 8.32 -22.26 -16.11
CA ARG A 121 8.77 -21.70 -14.81
C ARG A 121 7.77 -20.65 -14.29
N ARG A 122 7.12 -19.88 -15.18
CA ARG A 122 6.05 -18.91 -14.85
C ARG A 122 4.71 -19.60 -14.53
N LEU A 123 4.30 -20.63 -15.28
CA LEU A 123 3.11 -21.43 -15.00
C LEU A 123 3.21 -22.15 -13.65
N GLN A 124 4.37 -22.73 -13.33
CA GLN A 124 4.59 -23.45 -12.07
C GLN A 124 4.65 -22.50 -10.87
N LYS A 125 5.22 -21.29 -11.00
CA LYS A 125 5.09 -20.22 -10.00
C LYS A 125 3.63 -19.82 -9.77
N ASN A 126 2.81 -19.73 -10.82
CA ASN A 126 1.37 -19.43 -10.71
C ASN A 126 0.54 -20.59 -10.16
N LYS A 127 1.02 -21.84 -10.24
CA LYS A 127 0.42 -23.00 -9.56
C LYS A 127 0.73 -22.94 -8.06
N ARG A 128 2.02 -22.88 -7.69
CA ARG A 128 2.47 -22.72 -6.28
C ARG A 128 1.81 -21.55 -5.55
N LYS A 129 1.58 -20.40 -6.21
CA LYS A 129 0.85 -19.26 -5.62
C LYS A 129 -0.64 -19.53 -5.37
N ARG A 130 -1.29 -20.37 -6.18
CA ARG A 130 -2.69 -20.79 -5.94
C ARG A 130 -2.74 -21.78 -4.78
N ASP A 131 -1.88 -22.80 -4.83
CA ASP A 131 -1.82 -23.86 -3.81
C ASP A 131 -1.49 -23.27 -2.43
N SER A 132 -0.51 -22.35 -2.35
CA SER A 132 -0.18 -21.60 -1.12
C SER A 132 -1.33 -20.74 -0.58
N CYS A 133 -2.17 -20.17 -1.45
CA CYS A 133 -3.33 -19.38 -1.02
C CYS A 133 -4.47 -20.28 -0.51
N LEU A 134 -4.62 -21.47 -1.12
CA LEU A 134 -5.65 -22.45 -0.78
C LEU A 134 -5.36 -23.09 0.59
N ASN A 135 -4.10 -23.44 0.86
CA ASN A 135 -3.67 -23.97 2.16
C ASN A 135 -3.97 -22.99 3.31
N VAL A 136 -3.68 -21.69 3.15
CA VAL A 136 -3.97 -20.66 4.17
C VAL A 136 -5.48 -20.53 4.41
N VAL A 137 -6.31 -20.68 3.39
CA VAL A 137 -7.77 -20.64 3.55
C VAL A 137 -8.27 -21.90 4.26
N GLU A 138 -7.78 -23.09 3.91
CA GLU A 138 -8.13 -24.33 4.61
C GLU A 138 -7.67 -24.36 6.06
N GLU A 139 -6.48 -23.83 6.36
CA GLU A 139 -5.92 -23.75 7.71
C GLU A 139 -6.74 -22.80 8.58
N VAL A 140 -7.07 -21.60 8.09
CA VAL A 140 -7.99 -20.67 8.78
C VAL A 140 -9.39 -21.26 8.95
N VAL A 141 -9.89 -22.07 8.01
CA VAL A 141 -11.18 -22.79 8.15
C VAL A 141 -11.10 -23.93 9.17
N LYS A 142 -9.96 -24.61 9.30
CA LYS A 142 -9.71 -25.62 10.33
C LYS A 142 -9.59 -24.98 11.72
N ASP A 143 -8.90 -23.86 11.84
CA ASP A 143 -8.83 -23.08 13.10
C ASP A 143 -10.21 -22.54 13.51
N LEU A 144 -11.03 -22.10 12.55
CA LEU A 144 -12.41 -21.66 12.80
C LEU A 144 -13.35 -22.81 13.21
N THR A 145 -13.13 -24.03 12.74
CA THR A 145 -13.95 -25.19 13.11
C THR A 145 -13.46 -25.89 14.38
N TYR A 146 -12.16 -25.88 14.67
CA TYR A 146 -11.59 -26.42 15.92
C TYR A 146 -11.67 -25.42 17.08
N GLY A 147 -11.68 -24.12 16.81
CA GLY A 147 -11.90 -23.04 17.78
C GLY A 147 -13.35 -22.87 18.24
N TYR A 148 -14.28 -23.70 17.77
CA TYR A 148 -15.68 -23.70 18.19
C TYR A 148 -15.84 -24.34 19.57
N ILE A 149 -15.37 -23.62 20.60
CA ILE A 149 -16.01 -23.71 21.93
C ILE A 149 -17.50 -23.50 21.67
N LYS A 150 -18.34 -24.44 22.12
CA LYS A 150 -19.80 -24.25 22.16
C LYS A 150 -20.11 -23.11 23.12
N ILE A 151 -20.07 -21.88 22.62
CA ILE A 151 -20.89 -20.79 23.13
C ILE A 151 -22.30 -21.26 22.79
N GLY A 152 -23.04 -21.73 23.80
CA GLY A 152 -24.36 -22.33 23.60
C GLY A 152 -25.29 -21.36 22.89
N ASP A 153 -26.11 -21.88 21.97
CA ASP A 153 -27.13 -21.11 21.24
C ASP A 153 -28.28 -20.61 22.16
N ASP A 154 -28.18 -20.86 23.46
CA ASP A 154 -29.15 -20.52 24.50
C ASP A 154 -29.33 -19.00 24.75
N ASP A 155 -28.36 -18.17 24.34
CA ASP A 155 -28.26 -16.75 24.74
C ASP A 155 -28.68 -15.72 23.66
N GLU A 156 -29.05 -16.08 22.43
CA GLU A 156 -29.54 -15.12 21.41
C GLU A 156 -31.03 -15.29 21.05
N GLU A 157 -31.56 -16.52 20.98
CA GLU A 157 -32.97 -16.71 20.57
C GLU A 157 -33.99 -16.38 21.70
N GLY A 158 -33.58 -16.48 22.97
CA GLY A 158 -34.45 -16.24 24.13
C GLY A 158 -34.73 -14.76 24.45
N LEU A 159 -33.88 -13.82 24.03
CA LEU A 159 -33.92 -12.43 24.52
C LEU A 159 -34.92 -11.49 23.82
N LYS A 160 -35.61 -11.95 22.78
CA LYS A 160 -36.51 -11.12 21.97
C LYS A 160 -37.87 -10.82 22.60
N LYS A 161 -38.16 -11.34 23.80
CA LYS A 161 -39.49 -11.29 24.44
C LYS A 161 -39.57 -10.54 25.78
N ASP A 162 -38.45 -10.27 26.45
CA ASP A 162 -38.42 -9.63 27.78
C ASP A 162 -37.88 -8.17 27.72
N PRO A 163 -38.72 -7.13 27.90
CA PRO A 163 -38.26 -5.73 27.82
C PRO A 163 -37.15 -5.42 28.84
N LYS A 164 -37.26 -5.95 30.07
CA LYS A 164 -36.27 -5.75 31.14
C LYS A 164 -34.86 -6.29 30.79
N LYS A 165 -34.77 -7.36 30.00
CA LYS A 165 -33.49 -7.92 29.53
C LYS A 165 -32.91 -7.09 28.38
N GLY A 166 -33.78 -6.56 27.51
CA GLY A 166 -33.41 -5.64 26.43
C GLY A 166 -32.67 -4.39 26.93
N ASP A 167 -33.18 -3.77 27.99
CA ASP A 167 -32.53 -2.59 28.61
C ASP A 167 -31.15 -2.90 29.19
N PHE A 168 -31.00 -4.05 29.85
CA PHE A 168 -29.70 -4.50 30.38
C PHE A 168 -28.67 -4.73 29.26
N VAL A 169 -29.10 -5.35 28.15
CA VAL A 169 -28.27 -5.58 26.97
C VAL A 169 -27.91 -4.25 26.28
N ALA A 170 -28.87 -3.35 26.07
CA ALA A 170 -28.61 -2.02 25.53
C ALA A 170 -27.62 -1.21 26.40
N LYS A 171 -27.72 -1.32 27.73
CA LYS A 171 -26.75 -0.75 28.67
C LYS A 171 -25.37 -1.41 28.50
N LYS A 172 -25.28 -2.74 28.46
CA LYS A 172 -24.02 -3.48 28.24
C LYS A 172 -23.33 -3.07 26.92
N HIS A 173 -24.08 -2.92 25.82
CA HIS A 173 -23.52 -2.48 24.53
C HIS A 173 -23.11 -1.00 24.52
N SER A 174 -23.93 -0.10 25.07
CA SER A 174 -23.60 1.33 25.12
C SER A 174 -22.36 1.62 25.96
N TRP A 175 -22.16 0.91 27.08
CA TRP A 175 -20.98 1.04 27.92
C TRP A 175 -19.72 0.48 27.24
N LYS A 176 -19.79 -0.72 26.63
CA LYS A 176 -18.71 -1.24 25.77
C LYS A 176 -18.35 -0.26 24.65
N ALA A 177 -19.35 0.36 24.03
CA ALA A 177 -19.14 1.35 22.98
C ALA A 177 -18.59 2.69 23.49
N ALA A 178 -18.86 3.08 24.74
CA ALA A 178 -18.24 4.25 25.37
C ALA A 178 -16.75 3.98 25.66
N ILE A 179 -16.43 2.82 26.25
CA ILE A 179 -15.05 2.39 26.54
C ILE A 179 -14.22 2.34 25.25
N SER A 180 -14.73 1.69 24.20
CA SER A 180 -14.02 1.60 22.91
C SER A 180 -13.84 2.98 22.23
N ARG A 181 -14.78 3.93 22.41
CA ARG A 181 -14.60 5.32 21.93
C ARG A 181 -13.55 6.08 22.74
N ALA A 182 -13.50 5.89 24.06
CA ALA A 182 -12.46 6.48 24.93
C ALA A 182 -11.07 5.94 24.58
N ALA A 183 -10.97 4.66 24.20
CA ALA A 183 -9.78 4.04 23.62
C ALA A 183 -9.46 4.50 22.16
N GLY A 184 -10.18 5.49 21.62
CA GLY A 184 -9.93 6.07 20.29
C GLY A 184 -10.54 5.30 19.11
N ILE A 185 -11.26 4.19 19.34
CA ILE A 185 -11.83 3.35 18.28
C ILE A 185 -13.07 4.04 17.69
N LYS A 186 -13.05 4.26 16.37
CA LYS A 186 -14.11 4.98 15.62
C LYS A 186 -15.32 4.10 15.32
N ILE A 187 -16.16 3.88 16.33
CA ILE A 187 -17.45 3.16 16.23
C ILE A 187 -18.40 3.89 15.27
N ARG A 188 -19.03 3.16 14.33
CA ARG A 188 -19.72 3.76 13.18
C ARG A 188 -21.04 3.05 12.81
N ASP A 189 -21.88 2.89 13.84
CA ASP A 189 -23.00 1.94 13.82
C ASP A 189 -24.37 2.59 13.56
N ASP A 190 -24.39 3.86 13.12
CA ASP A 190 -25.62 4.56 12.75
C ASP A 190 -26.38 3.80 11.63
N PRO A 191 -27.53 3.17 11.88
CA PRO A 191 -28.16 2.25 10.93
C PRO A 191 -28.60 2.97 9.64
N LYS A 192 -29.03 4.24 9.75
CA LYS A 192 -29.35 5.09 8.59
C LYS A 192 -28.11 5.35 7.71
N ARG A 193 -26.94 5.65 8.31
CA ARG A 193 -25.70 5.86 7.56
C ARG A 193 -25.16 4.55 6.98
N LEU A 194 -25.32 3.41 7.67
CA LEU A 194 -24.94 2.11 7.14
C LEU A 194 -25.74 1.72 5.91
N LYS A 195 -27.07 1.86 5.95
CA LYS A 195 -27.94 1.66 4.78
C LYS A 195 -27.56 2.60 3.61
N GLN A 196 -27.21 3.85 3.90
CA GLN A 196 -26.67 4.77 2.88
C GLN A 196 -25.29 4.35 2.34
N ARG A 197 -24.35 3.83 3.17
CA ARG A 197 -23.05 3.27 2.74
C ARG A 197 -23.30 2.16 1.70
N ILE A 198 -24.18 1.21 2.04
CA ILE A 198 -24.51 0.04 1.21
C ILE A 198 -25.17 0.45 -0.11
N ARG A 199 -26.16 1.35 -0.09
CA ARG A 199 -26.82 1.86 -1.32
C ARG A 199 -25.82 2.56 -2.24
N LYS A 200 -24.95 3.44 -1.72
CA LYS A 200 -23.92 4.11 -2.52
C LYS A 200 -22.94 3.12 -3.15
N GLU A 201 -22.58 2.06 -2.42
CA GLU A 201 -21.70 1.00 -2.94
C GLU A 201 -22.36 0.19 -4.06
N LYS A 202 -23.63 -0.22 -3.87
CA LYS A 202 -24.41 -0.92 -4.91
C LYS A 202 -24.49 -0.09 -6.20
N ASN A 203 -24.93 1.16 -6.11
CA ASN A 203 -25.01 2.08 -7.25
C ASN A 203 -23.65 2.30 -7.93
N ARG A 204 -22.53 2.27 -7.19
CA ARG A 204 -21.17 2.39 -7.74
C ARG A 204 -20.77 1.14 -8.52
N ARG A 205 -21.12 -0.05 -8.03
CA ARG A 205 -20.87 -1.34 -8.71
C ARG A 205 -21.70 -1.46 -9.99
N GLU A 206 -22.98 -1.08 -9.95
CA GLU A 206 -23.88 -1.06 -11.11
C GLU A 206 -23.31 -0.17 -12.23
N LYS A 207 -22.98 1.09 -11.93
CA LYS A 207 -22.37 2.03 -12.90
C LYS A 207 -21.02 1.55 -13.46
N ASN A 208 -20.24 0.81 -12.67
CA ASN A 208 -18.99 0.23 -13.15
C ASN A 208 -19.24 -0.98 -14.07
N ALA A 209 -20.26 -1.79 -13.78
CA ALA A 209 -20.66 -2.92 -14.62
C ALA A 209 -21.27 -2.46 -15.96
N GLU A 210 -22.13 -1.44 -15.95
CA GLU A 210 -22.67 -0.79 -17.15
C GLU A 210 -21.55 -0.30 -18.08
N LYS A 211 -20.61 0.47 -17.53
CA LYS A 211 -19.41 0.95 -18.27
C LYS A 211 -18.50 -0.16 -18.76
N TRP A 212 -18.54 -1.34 -18.14
CA TRP A 212 -17.80 -2.50 -18.64
C TRP A 212 -18.52 -3.17 -19.80
N LYS A 213 -19.85 -3.32 -19.72
CA LYS A 213 -20.68 -3.81 -20.84
C LYS A 213 -20.52 -2.93 -22.07
N GLU A 214 -20.67 -1.60 -21.91
CA GLU A 214 -20.47 -0.60 -22.97
C GLU A 214 -19.11 -0.78 -23.68
N ARG A 215 -18.02 -0.97 -22.93
CA ARG A 215 -16.68 -1.21 -23.50
C ARG A 215 -16.57 -2.53 -24.25
N VAL A 216 -17.19 -3.59 -23.75
CA VAL A 216 -17.21 -4.90 -24.40
C VAL A 216 -18.00 -4.84 -25.70
N GLU A 217 -19.17 -4.19 -25.69
CA GLU A 217 -20.01 -3.98 -26.88
C GLU A 217 -19.30 -3.15 -27.94
N VAL A 218 -18.65 -2.04 -27.57
CA VAL A 218 -17.82 -1.24 -28.49
C VAL A 218 -16.67 -2.08 -29.06
N GLN A 219 -16.00 -2.89 -28.22
CA GLN A 219 -14.93 -3.77 -28.70
C GLN A 219 -15.47 -4.86 -29.66
N GLN A 220 -16.67 -5.39 -29.42
CA GLN A 220 -17.32 -6.35 -30.31
C GLN A 220 -17.72 -5.71 -31.64
N LYS A 221 -18.35 -4.52 -31.65
CA LYS A 221 -18.68 -3.77 -32.87
C LYS A 221 -17.44 -3.53 -33.74
N VAL A 222 -16.36 -3.01 -33.15
CA VAL A 222 -15.08 -2.80 -33.86
C VAL A 222 -14.45 -4.10 -34.39
N ARG A 223 -14.68 -5.26 -33.75
CA ARG A 223 -14.25 -6.57 -34.28
C ARG A 223 -15.12 -7.00 -35.45
N VAL A 224 -16.44 -6.86 -35.36
CA VAL A 224 -17.40 -7.21 -36.42
C VAL A 224 -17.18 -6.36 -37.66
N GLU A 225 -17.08 -5.03 -37.53
CA GLU A 225 -16.78 -4.10 -38.63
C GLU A 225 -15.46 -4.46 -39.34
N LYS A 226 -14.42 -4.82 -38.58
CA LYS A 226 -13.14 -5.27 -39.14
C LYS A 226 -13.27 -6.60 -39.87
N GLN A 227 -14.16 -7.48 -39.43
CA GLN A 227 -14.40 -8.76 -40.09
C GLN A 227 -15.23 -8.59 -41.36
N GLN A 228 -16.25 -7.71 -41.35
CA GLN A 228 -17.05 -7.32 -42.52
C GLN A 228 -16.16 -6.74 -43.63
N LYS A 229 -15.32 -5.74 -43.29
CA LYS A 229 -14.34 -5.17 -44.23
C LYS A 229 -13.34 -6.18 -44.78
N ARG A 230 -13.01 -7.24 -44.03
CA ARG A 230 -12.18 -8.34 -44.53
C ARG A 230 -12.94 -9.22 -45.51
N SER A 231 -14.20 -9.57 -45.24
CA SER A 231 -15.02 -10.32 -46.19
C SER A 231 -15.27 -9.54 -47.47
N GLU A 232 -15.58 -8.24 -47.38
CA GLU A 232 -15.74 -7.33 -48.54
C GLU A 232 -14.46 -7.28 -49.38
N ASN A 233 -13.29 -7.12 -48.75
CA ASN A 233 -12.00 -7.12 -49.45
C ASN A 233 -11.63 -8.50 -50.04
N ILE A 234 -12.19 -9.60 -49.54
CA ILE A 234 -12.01 -10.93 -50.11
C ILE A 234 -12.95 -11.14 -51.30
N THR A 235 -14.23 -10.75 -51.20
CA THR A 235 -15.17 -10.86 -52.33
C THR A 235 -14.72 -10.00 -53.51
N ASN A 236 -14.25 -8.77 -53.25
CA ASN A 236 -13.71 -7.85 -54.26
C ASN A 236 -12.35 -8.28 -54.86
N ARG A 237 -11.79 -9.41 -54.40
CA ARG A 237 -10.58 -10.04 -54.96
C ARG A 237 -10.87 -11.36 -55.67
N ILE A 238 -12.09 -11.88 -55.55
CA ILE A 238 -12.55 -13.12 -56.18
C ILE A 238 -13.36 -12.80 -57.45
N GLN A 239 -14.04 -11.64 -57.47
CA GLN A 239 -14.51 -10.98 -58.70
C GLN A 239 -13.35 -10.33 -59.46
#